data_AF-A0A1H0V0L8-F1
#
_entry.id   AF-A0A1H0V0L8-F1
#
_cell.length_a   1.000
_cell.length_b   1.000
_cell.length_c   1.000
_cell.angle_alpha   90.00
_cell.angle_beta   90.00
_cell.angle_gamma   90.00
#
_symmetry.space_group_name_H-M   'P 1'
#
loop_
_entity.id
_entity.type
_entity.pdbx_description
1 polymer ?
#
loop_
_entity_poly.entity_id
_entity_poly.type
_entity_poly.pdbx_seq_one_letter_code
_entity_poly.pdbx_strand_id
1 'polypeptide(L)'
;MGVEVHDPRWLTAVPGAELVVALDEVGPHAADGHRVTVLIDLVPDNVPLLRGLASEAVGEGARKVRVRPHGVDRVDLVYAAVELGRVAEDDAVEVQFDVTSAALLRADPTAFVRADPLVVKADGTVVPICAGLERYALGALGSFDSLVADWDPEPVRDLCRVALTRALADTGPLVSWYEHLIRTADEMRASC
;
A
#
# COMPACT_ATOMS: atom_id res chain seq x y z
N MET A 1 -7.58 13.16 -2.79
CA MET A 1 -6.87 12.30 -1.82
C MET A 1 -7.58 10.95 -1.83
N GLY A 2 -6.88 9.87 -2.14
CA GLY A 2 -7.49 8.53 -2.09
C GLY A 2 -7.70 8.08 -0.64
N VAL A 3 -8.72 7.25 -0.41
CA VAL A 3 -8.97 6.64 0.90
C VAL A 3 -9.16 5.14 0.73
N GLU A 4 -8.45 4.37 1.54
CA GLU A 4 -8.55 2.93 1.66
C GLU A 4 -9.25 2.61 2.99
N VAL A 5 -10.14 1.62 3.00
CA VAL A 5 -10.73 1.08 4.24
C VAL A 5 -10.41 -0.41 4.34
N HIS A 6 -10.08 -0.86 5.54
CA HIS A 6 -9.73 -2.27 5.82
C HIS A 6 -10.88 -3.02 6.50
N ASP A 7 -12.06 -2.40 6.60
CA ASP A 7 -13.28 -3.04 7.11
C ASP A 7 -14.48 -2.42 6.38
N PRO A 8 -15.36 -3.22 5.77
CA PRO A 8 -16.50 -2.74 5.00
C PRO A 8 -17.45 -1.85 5.81
N ARG A 9 -17.48 -1.97 7.15
CA ARG A 9 -18.32 -1.11 8.00
C ARG A 9 -18.04 0.38 7.81
N TRP A 10 -16.81 0.72 7.44
CA TRP A 10 -16.37 2.11 7.25
C TRP A 10 -16.71 2.69 5.88
N LEU A 11 -17.14 1.89 4.91
CA LEU A 11 -17.52 2.37 3.56
C LEU A 11 -18.65 3.41 3.60
N THR A 12 -19.55 3.31 4.60
CA THR A 12 -20.64 4.29 4.77
C THR A 12 -20.15 5.62 5.33
N ALA A 13 -19.10 5.60 6.15
CA ALA A 13 -18.50 6.79 6.75
C ALA A 13 -17.54 7.52 5.80
N VAL A 14 -17.01 6.82 4.79
CA VAL A 14 -16.14 7.39 3.75
C VAL A 14 -16.63 6.99 2.35
N PRO A 15 -17.62 7.71 1.80
CA PRO A 15 -18.14 7.42 0.46
C PRO A 15 -17.05 7.50 -0.61
N GLY A 16 -16.96 6.47 -1.45
CA GLY A 16 -15.97 6.39 -2.53
C GLY A 16 -14.61 5.84 -2.11
N ALA A 17 -14.44 5.43 -0.85
CA ALA A 17 -13.25 4.70 -0.42
C ALA A 17 -13.16 3.32 -1.08
N GLU A 18 -11.92 2.86 -1.25
CA GLU A 18 -11.61 1.53 -1.78
C GLU A 18 -11.49 0.53 -0.63
N LEU A 19 -12.19 -0.61 -0.72
CA LEU A 19 -12.12 -1.67 0.28
C LEU A 19 -10.89 -2.53 -0.01
N VAL A 20 -9.93 -2.55 0.91
CA VAL A 20 -8.69 -3.34 0.82
C VAL A 20 -8.80 -4.55 1.74
N VAL A 21 -8.71 -5.76 1.18
CA VAL A 21 -8.94 -7.03 1.91
C VAL A 21 -7.95 -8.12 1.51
N ALA A 22 -7.90 -9.19 2.29
CA ALA A 22 -7.13 -10.38 1.94
C ALA A 22 -7.80 -11.17 0.79
N LEU A 23 -7.03 -12.09 0.18
CA LEU A 23 -7.49 -12.86 -0.98
C LEU A 23 -8.79 -13.64 -0.71
N ASP A 24 -8.90 -14.28 0.45
CA ASP A 24 -10.04 -15.11 0.86
C ASP A 24 -11.33 -14.31 1.13
N GLU A 25 -11.22 -12.98 1.22
CA GLU A 25 -12.34 -12.07 1.47
C GLU A 25 -12.84 -11.38 0.19
N VAL A 26 -12.13 -11.53 -0.94
CA VAL A 26 -12.47 -10.83 -2.20
C VAL A 26 -13.86 -11.23 -2.70
N GLY A 27 -14.11 -12.53 -2.87
CA GLY A 27 -15.36 -13.05 -3.44
C GLY A 27 -16.62 -12.56 -2.70
N PRO A 28 -16.71 -12.74 -1.36
CA PRO A 28 -17.83 -12.25 -0.58
C PRO A 28 -18.10 -10.74 -0.77
N HIS A 29 -17.06 -9.91 -0.69
CA HIS A 29 -17.22 -8.46 -0.79
C HIS A 29 -17.50 -7.97 -2.21
N ALA A 30 -16.92 -8.62 -3.22
CA ALA A 30 -17.23 -8.33 -4.61
C ALA A 30 -18.69 -8.70 -4.95
N ALA A 31 -19.20 -9.81 -4.41
CA ALA A 31 -20.60 -10.22 -4.56
C ALA A 31 -21.58 -9.23 -3.92
N ASP A 32 -21.19 -8.58 -2.82
CA ASP A 32 -21.94 -7.48 -2.18
C ASP A 32 -21.85 -6.14 -2.96
N GLY A 33 -21.13 -6.13 -4.09
CA GLY A 33 -21.02 -4.98 -4.99
C GLY A 33 -19.98 -3.95 -4.57
N HIS A 34 -19.09 -4.28 -3.62
CA HIS A 34 -18.01 -3.38 -3.21
C HIS A 34 -16.92 -3.29 -4.27
N ARG A 35 -16.24 -2.14 -4.33
CA ARG A 35 -15.00 -1.99 -5.10
C ARG A 35 -13.85 -2.52 -4.24
N VAL A 36 -13.34 -3.68 -4.61
CA VAL A 36 -12.35 -4.43 -3.82
C VAL A 36 -10.95 -4.32 -4.44
N THR A 37 -9.98 -3.98 -3.60
CA THR A 37 -8.54 -4.18 -3.84
C THR A 37 -8.09 -5.36 -3.01
N VAL A 38 -7.51 -6.38 -3.65
CA VAL A 38 -6.82 -7.43 -2.91
C VAL A 38 -5.46 -6.92 -2.46
N LEU A 39 -5.07 -7.17 -1.21
CA LEU A 39 -3.72 -6.98 -0.72
C LEU A 39 -3.03 -8.33 -0.60
N ILE A 40 -1.96 -8.52 -1.38
CA ILE A 40 -1.09 -9.69 -1.33
C ILE A 40 0.21 -9.30 -0.64
N ASP A 41 0.45 -9.86 0.53
CA ASP A 41 1.77 -9.82 1.16
C ASP A 41 2.70 -10.82 0.46
N LEU A 42 3.65 -10.28 -0.29
CA LEU A 42 4.66 -11.05 -1.00
C LEU A 42 5.81 -11.37 -0.05
N VAL A 43 6.04 -12.64 0.19
CA VAL A 43 7.14 -13.18 1.01
C VAL A 43 7.90 -14.21 0.17
N PRO A 44 9.16 -14.55 0.50
CA PRO A 44 9.96 -15.46 -0.33
C PRO A 44 9.22 -16.75 -0.75
N ASP A 45 8.45 -17.33 0.16
CA ASP A 45 7.75 -18.60 -0.06
C ASP A 45 6.61 -18.52 -1.11
N ASN A 46 6.04 -17.34 -1.34
CA ASN A 46 4.90 -17.18 -2.26
C ASN A 46 5.26 -16.43 -3.57
N VAL A 47 6.52 -16.02 -3.75
CA VAL A 47 7.00 -15.41 -5.01
C VAL A 47 6.65 -16.27 -6.24
N PRO A 48 6.89 -17.59 -6.26
CA PRO A 48 6.56 -18.41 -7.43
C PRO A 48 5.05 -18.54 -7.69
N LEU A 49 4.22 -18.23 -6.69
CA LEU A 49 2.76 -18.35 -6.75
C LEU A 49 2.08 -17.02 -7.08
N LEU A 50 2.82 -15.91 -7.11
CA LEU A 50 2.27 -14.55 -7.20
C LEU A 50 1.27 -14.37 -8.33
N ARG A 51 1.60 -14.86 -9.54
CA ARG A 51 0.70 -14.76 -10.69
C ARG A 51 -0.61 -15.50 -10.46
N GLY A 52 -0.54 -16.72 -9.93
CA GLY A 52 -1.73 -17.53 -9.62
C GLY A 52 -2.62 -16.84 -8.59
N LEU A 53 -2.04 -16.33 -7.50
CA LEU A 53 -2.76 -15.60 -6.46
C LEU A 53 -3.42 -14.33 -7.00
N ALA A 54 -2.71 -13.58 -7.84
CA ALA A 54 -3.24 -12.36 -8.43
C ALA A 54 -4.39 -12.64 -9.42
N SER A 55 -4.22 -13.60 -10.33
CA SER A 55 -5.29 -13.97 -11.27
C SER A 55 -6.48 -14.62 -10.57
N GLU A 56 -6.27 -15.38 -9.48
CA GLU A 56 -7.35 -15.88 -8.61
C GLU A 56 -8.16 -14.73 -8.03
N ALA A 57 -7.50 -13.72 -7.45
CA ALA A 57 -8.19 -12.55 -6.91
C ALA A 57 -9.03 -11.83 -7.97
N VAL A 58 -8.51 -11.68 -9.18
CA VAL A 58 -9.27 -11.08 -10.30
C VAL A 58 -10.49 -11.93 -10.65
N GLY A 59 -10.33 -13.26 -10.69
CA GLY A 59 -11.43 -14.21 -10.91
C GLY A 59 -12.52 -14.11 -9.85
N GLU A 60 -12.14 -13.87 -8.59
CA GLU A 60 -13.04 -13.62 -7.46
C GLU A 60 -13.67 -12.21 -7.47
N GLY A 61 -13.25 -11.33 -8.38
CA GLY A 61 -13.87 -10.02 -8.62
C GLY A 61 -13.08 -8.81 -8.11
N ALA A 62 -11.81 -8.98 -7.71
CA ALA A 62 -10.94 -7.85 -7.37
C ALA A 62 -10.82 -6.88 -8.57
N ARG A 63 -10.97 -5.59 -8.30
CA ARG A 63 -10.78 -4.52 -9.30
C ARG A 63 -9.34 -4.05 -9.40
N LYS A 64 -8.56 -4.35 -8.37
CA LYS A 64 -7.16 -3.97 -8.25
C LYS A 64 -6.42 -5.02 -7.45
N VAL A 65 -5.19 -5.31 -7.85
CA VAL A 65 -4.25 -6.16 -7.11
C VAL A 65 -3.15 -5.28 -6.55
N ARG A 66 -3.05 -5.19 -5.22
CA ARG A 66 -1.94 -4.53 -4.54
C ARG A 66 -0.99 -5.58 -3.97
N VAL A 67 0.30 -5.45 -4.25
CA VAL A 67 1.32 -6.39 -3.80
C VAL A 67 2.34 -5.66 -2.94
N ARG A 68 2.57 -6.16 -1.73
CA ARG A 68 3.49 -5.58 -0.74
C ARG A 68 4.56 -6.60 -0.37
N PRO A 69 5.83 -6.38 -0.74
CA PRO A 69 6.89 -7.32 -0.38
C PRO A 69 7.36 -7.17 1.07
N HIS A 70 7.74 -8.29 1.68
CA HIS A 70 8.40 -8.37 2.97
C HIS A 70 9.54 -9.41 2.92
N GLY A 71 10.78 -8.96 3.13
CA GLY A 71 11.95 -9.83 3.17
C GLY A 71 12.28 -10.52 1.84
N VAL A 72 11.74 -10.02 0.73
CA VAL A 72 11.95 -10.56 -0.63
C VAL A 72 13.25 -10.02 -1.21
N ASP A 73 14.07 -10.90 -1.78
CA ASP A 73 15.34 -10.47 -2.36
C ASP A 73 15.18 -9.75 -3.70
N ARG A 74 16.26 -9.13 -4.18
CA ARG A 74 16.24 -8.30 -5.40
C ARG A 74 15.89 -9.07 -6.66
N VAL A 75 16.32 -10.32 -6.78
CA VAL A 75 16.03 -11.16 -7.95
C VAL A 75 14.55 -11.48 -7.96
N ASP A 76 14.01 -11.86 -6.80
CA ASP A 76 12.60 -12.16 -6.63
C ASP A 76 11.70 -10.93 -6.82
N LEU A 77 12.13 -9.74 -6.40
CA LEU A 77 11.40 -8.50 -6.68
C LEU A 77 11.33 -8.19 -8.18
N VAL A 78 12.40 -8.44 -8.94
CA VAL A 78 12.41 -8.28 -10.40
C VAL A 78 11.50 -9.32 -11.05
N TYR A 79 11.56 -10.57 -10.62
CA TYR A 79 10.67 -11.62 -11.08
C TYR A 79 9.20 -11.25 -10.83
N ALA A 80 8.87 -10.82 -9.61
CA ALA A 80 7.54 -10.38 -9.24
C ALA A 80 7.05 -9.20 -10.10
N ALA A 81 7.90 -8.20 -10.36
CA ALA A 81 7.55 -7.09 -11.24
C ALA A 81 7.17 -7.55 -12.65
N VAL A 82 7.90 -8.54 -13.21
CA VAL A 82 7.60 -9.10 -14.53
C VAL A 82 6.28 -9.86 -14.52
N GLU A 83 6.04 -10.72 -13.53
CA GLU A 83 4.79 -11.47 -13.44
C GLU A 83 3.58 -10.56 -13.22
N LEU A 84 3.72 -9.50 -12.43
CA LEU A 84 2.67 -8.51 -12.22
C LEU A 84 2.36 -7.68 -13.48
N GLY A 85 3.37 -7.39 -14.29
CA GLY A 85 3.16 -6.80 -15.61
C GLY A 85 2.30 -7.69 -16.51
N ARG A 86 2.53 -9.00 -16.49
CA ARG A 86 1.71 -9.96 -17.24
C ARG A 86 0.28 -10.02 -16.71
N VAL A 87 0.07 -10.02 -15.40
CA VAL A 87 -1.28 -9.99 -14.81
C VAL A 87 -2.03 -8.73 -15.25
N ALA A 88 -1.38 -7.56 -15.17
CA ALA A 88 -2.01 -6.31 -15.60
C ALA A 88 -2.45 -6.33 -17.07
N GLU A 89 -1.63 -6.93 -17.95
CA GLU A 89 -1.91 -7.07 -19.38
C GLU A 89 -2.96 -8.15 -19.68
N ASP A 90 -2.77 -9.36 -19.15
CA ASP A 90 -3.60 -10.54 -19.44
C ASP A 90 -5.02 -10.38 -18.87
N ASP A 91 -5.12 -9.88 -17.64
CA ASP A 91 -6.38 -9.79 -16.89
C ASP A 91 -7.02 -8.39 -16.97
N ALA A 92 -6.37 -7.43 -17.66
CA ALA A 92 -6.79 -6.03 -17.79
C ALA A 92 -7.16 -5.37 -16.44
N VAL A 93 -6.38 -5.67 -15.40
CA VAL A 93 -6.60 -5.22 -14.02
C VAL A 93 -5.59 -4.15 -13.62
N GLU A 94 -6.00 -3.23 -12.74
CA GLU A 94 -5.05 -2.32 -12.09
C GLU A 94 -4.13 -3.11 -11.14
N VAL A 95 -2.81 -2.98 -11.32
CA VAL A 95 -1.83 -3.57 -10.41
C VAL A 95 -1.00 -2.47 -9.76
N GLN A 96 -0.94 -2.52 -8.43
CA GLN A 96 -0.05 -1.68 -7.64
C GLN A 96 0.99 -2.56 -6.97
N PHE A 97 2.25 -2.44 -7.39
CA PHE A 97 3.37 -3.06 -6.70
C PHE A 97 3.99 -2.02 -5.76
N ASP A 98 4.11 -2.31 -4.46
CA ASP A 98 4.72 -1.41 -3.48
C ASP A 98 6.27 -1.43 -3.56
N VAL A 99 6.77 -1.44 -4.79
CA VAL A 99 8.18 -1.40 -5.20
C VAL A 99 8.30 -0.44 -6.37
N THR A 100 9.39 0.30 -6.41
CA THR A 100 9.66 1.25 -7.50
C THR A 100 11.11 1.19 -7.95
N SER A 101 11.41 1.69 -9.14
CA SER A 101 12.81 1.74 -9.59
C SER A 101 13.56 2.89 -8.94
N ALA A 102 14.81 2.64 -8.56
CA ALA A 102 15.68 3.69 -8.02
C ALA A 102 15.93 4.81 -9.04
N ALA A 103 15.90 4.49 -10.34
CA ALA A 103 16.00 5.49 -11.41
C ALA A 103 14.80 6.44 -11.43
N LEU A 104 13.57 5.91 -11.32
CA LEU A 104 12.36 6.72 -11.25
C LEU A 104 12.36 7.62 -10.01
N LEU A 105 12.75 7.07 -8.85
CA LEU A 105 12.86 7.86 -7.61
C LEU A 105 13.86 9.02 -7.71
N ARG A 106 14.97 8.83 -8.43
CA ARG A 106 15.94 9.91 -8.66
C ARG A 106 15.41 10.96 -9.65
N ALA A 107 14.64 10.53 -10.64
CA ALA A 107 14.06 11.42 -11.64
C ALA A 107 12.91 12.27 -11.08
N ASP A 108 12.08 11.68 -10.23
CA ASP A 108 10.98 12.38 -9.55
C ASP A 108 10.88 11.97 -8.06
N PRO A 109 11.68 12.62 -7.20
CA PRO A 109 11.58 12.44 -5.75
C PRO A 109 10.21 12.78 -5.17
N THR A 110 9.47 13.68 -5.82
CA THR A 110 8.20 14.20 -5.27
C THR A 110 7.08 13.17 -5.31
N ALA A 111 7.14 12.22 -6.25
CA ALA A 111 6.24 11.06 -6.28
C ALA A 111 6.29 10.21 -5.00
N PHE A 112 7.37 10.31 -4.22
CA PHE A 112 7.55 9.58 -2.97
C PHE A 112 7.20 10.38 -1.72
N VAL A 113 7.31 11.71 -1.79
CA VAL A 113 7.03 12.61 -0.66
C VAL A 113 5.54 12.95 -0.67
N ARG A 114 4.74 11.93 -0.39
CA ARG A 114 3.27 11.99 -0.34
C ARG A 114 2.76 11.61 1.04
N ALA A 115 1.51 11.94 1.33
CA ALA A 115 0.84 11.56 2.58
C ALA A 115 -0.49 10.83 2.33
N ASP A 116 -0.74 10.47 1.07
CA ASP A 116 -1.91 9.73 0.60
C ASP A 116 -1.50 8.35 0.04
N PRO A 117 -2.43 7.37 0.00
CA PRO A 117 -3.82 7.45 0.47
C PRO A 117 -3.94 7.58 1.99
N LEU A 118 -5.10 7.99 2.51
CA LEU A 118 -5.43 7.78 3.93
C LEU A 118 -6.02 6.39 4.09
N VAL A 119 -5.67 5.70 5.17
CA VAL A 119 -6.10 4.33 5.45
C VAL A 119 -6.93 4.30 6.72
N VAL A 120 -8.18 3.88 6.62
CA VAL A 120 -9.03 3.58 7.77
C VAL A 120 -8.85 2.12 8.14
N LYS A 121 -8.21 1.87 9.27
CA LYS A 121 -8.01 0.52 9.82
C LYS A 121 -9.33 -0.08 10.30
N ALA A 122 -9.32 -1.39 10.53
CA ALA A 122 -10.47 -2.10 11.06
C ALA A 122 -11.00 -1.47 12.35
N ASP A 123 -10.14 -1.09 13.30
CA ASP A 123 -10.51 -0.43 14.56
C ASP A 123 -11.02 1.02 14.41
N GLY A 124 -11.03 1.57 13.20
CA GLY A 124 -11.44 2.94 12.89
C GLY A 124 -10.31 3.96 12.99
N THR A 125 -9.09 3.56 13.35
CA THR A 125 -7.93 4.47 13.34
C THR A 125 -7.62 4.87 11.89
N VAL A 126 -7.50 6.18 11.65
CA VAL A 126 -7.12 6.73 10.34
C VAL A 126 -5.63 7.04 10.34
N VAL A 127 -4.89 6.38 9.47
CA VAL A 127 -3.43 6.53 9.32
C VAL A 127 -3.06 6.97 7.90
N PRO A 128 -1.95 7.70 7.72
CA PRO A 128 -1.49 8.09 6.39
C PRO A 128 -0.77 6.93 5.70
N ILE A 129 -0.89 6.85 4.38
CA ILE A 129 -0.20 5.97 3.42
C ILE A 129 -0.47 4.47 3.60
N CYS A 130 -0.28 3.93 4.81
CA CYS A 130 -0.42 2.52 5.12
C CYS A 130 -0.54 2.24 6.63
N ALA A 131 -1.01 1.03 6.95
CA ALA A 131 -0.90 0.47 8.30
C ALA A 131 0.56 0.38 8.76
N GLY A 132 0.82 0.53 10.06
CA GLY A 132 2.18 0.62 10.63
C GLY A 132 2.67 2.06 10.85
N LEU A 133 1.91 3.06 10.41
CA LEU A 133 2.18 4.48 10.66
C LEU A 133 1.26 5.09 11.74
N GLU A 134 0.81 4.30 12.71
CA GLU A 134 -0.12 4.72 13.77
C GLU A 134 0.39 5.91 14.60
N ARG A 135 1.72 6.09 14.70
CA ARG A 135 2.33 7.27 15.34
C ARG A 135 1.92 8.58 14.65
N TYR A 136 1.61 8.52 13.36
CA TYR A 136 1.21 9.65 12.52
C TYR A 136 -0.31 9.63 12.25
N ALA A 137 -1.08 8.87 13.03
CA ALA A 137 -2.52 8.77 12.86
C ALA A 137 -3.20 10.14 12.98
N LEU A 138 -4.23 10.34 12.16
CA LEU A 138 -5.12 11.50 12.24
C LEU A 138 -6.04 11.39 13.46
N GLY A 139 -6.32 10.16 13.91
CA GLY A 139 -7.19 9.87 15.05
C GLY A 139 -8.14 8.71 14.75
N ALA A 140 -9.16 8.54 15.60
CA ALA A 140 -10.23 7.58 15.37
C ALA A 140 -11.33 8.19 14.48
N LEU A 141 -11.87 7.39 13.57
CA LEU A 141 -12.88 7.80 12.61
C LEU A 141 -14.18 8.20 13.31
N GLY A 142 -14.46 9.50 13.30
CA GLY A 142 -15.76 10.09 13.62
C GLY A 142 -16.35 10.74 12.37
N SER A 143 -15.91 11.97 12.09
CA SER A 143 -16.14 12.66 10.81
C SER A 143 -14.84 12.69 10.02
N PHE A 144 -14.82 12.05 8.85
CA PHE A 144 -13.63 12.01 8.00
C PHE A 144 -13.17 13.41 7.59
N ASP A 145 -14.10 14.26 7.15
CA ASP A 145 -13.79 15.64 6.74
C ASP A 145 -13.18 16.47 7.88
N SER A 146 -13.67 16.27 9.11
CA SER A 146 -13.13 16.96 10.28
C SER A 146 -11.69 16.51 10.58
N LEU A 147 -11.44 15.19 10.52
CA LEU A 147 -10.09 14.65 10.71
C LEU A 147 -9.10 15.19 9.67
N VAL A 148 -9.53 15.27 8.40
CA VAL A 148 -8.68 15.78 7.31
C VAL A 148 -8.43 17.28 7.46
N ALA A 149 -9.43 18.05 7.88
CA ALA A 149 -9.31 19.50 8.04
C ALA A 149 -8.29 19.90 9.11
N ASP A 150 -8.20 19.14 10.20
CA ASP A 150 -7.31 19.41 11.33
C ASP A 150 -5.92 18.76 11.17
N TRP A 151 -5.72 17.95 10.13
CA TRP A 151 -4.49 17.18 9.97
C TRP A 151 -3.35 17.96 9.32
N ASP A 152 -2.20 17.95 9.98
CA ASP A 152 -0.93 18.40 9.42
C ASP A 152 -0.18 17.21 8.76
N PRO A 153 -0.02 17.20 7.42
CA PRO A 153 0.71 16.14 6.72
C PRO A 153 2.24 16.30 6.79
N GLU A 154 2.77 17.42 7.31
CA GLU A 154 4.20 17.71 7.24
C GLU A 154 5.09 16.69 7.97
N PRO A 155 4.74 16.20 9.18
CA PRO A 155 5.51 15.15 9.85
C PRO A 155 5.63 13.85 9.02
N VAL A 156 4.60 13.52 8.23
CA VAL A 156 4.61 12.35 7.34
C VAL A 156 5.51 12.62 6.13
N ARG A 157 5.46 13.83 5.57
CA ARG A 157 6.35 14.22 4.46
C ARG A 157 7.81 14.20 4.89
N ASP A 158 8.13 14.65 6.11
CA ASP A 158 9.47 14.55 6.67
C ASP A 158 9.93 13.10 6.78
N LEU A 159 9.08 12.21 7.30
CA LEU A 159 9.35 10.77 7.32
C LEU A 159 9.64 10.24 5.90
N CYS A 160 8.82 10.60 4.91
CA CYS A 160 9.02 10.18 3.52
C CYS A 160 10.34 10.71 2.94
N ARG A 161 10.74 11.95 3.23
CA ARG A 161 12.04 12.51 2.79
C ARG A 161 13.23 11.75 3.37
N VAL A 162 13.15 11.37 4.66
CA VAL A 162 14.19 10.57 5.32
C VAL A 162 14.24 9.15 4.73
N ALA A 163 13.06 8.51 4.58
CA ALA A 163 12.95 7.17 3.99
C ALA A 163 13.48 7.15 2.55
N LEU A 164 13.15 8.15 1.74
CA LEU A 164 13.65 8.32 0.37
C LEU A 164 15.17 8.43 0.33
N THR A 165 15.74 9.29 1.17
CA THR A 165 17.20 9.48 1.24
C THR A 165 17.91 8.16 1.54
N ARG A 166 17.39 7.40 2.51
CA ARG A 166 17.92 6.07 2.89
C ARG A 166 17.75 5.05 1.77
N ALA A 167 16.61 5.08 1.08
CA ALA A 167 16.33 4.16 -0.01
C ALA A 167 17.24 4.42 -1.23
N LEU A 168 17.52 5.69 -1.55
CA LEU A 168 18.43 6.08 -2.63
C LEU A 168 19.90 5.80 -2.33
N ALA A 169 20.26 5.64 -1.05
CA ALA A 169 21.58 5.18 -0.64
C ALA A 169 21.78 3.68 -0.89
N ASP A 170 20.69 2.91 -1.02
CA ASP A 170 20.78 1.53 -1.51
C ASP A 170 21.01 1.51 -3.03
N THR A 171 21.91 0.65 -3.48
CA THR A 171 22.38 0.57 -4.88
C THR A 171 21.57 -0.40 -5.74
N GLY A 172 20.52 -1.01 -5.19
CA GLY A 172 19.62 -1.91 -5.92
C GLY A 172 18.83 -1.21 -7.05
N PRO A 173 18.44 -1.94 -8.11
CA PRO A 173 17.64 -1.38 -9.21
C PRO A 173 16.19 -1.10 -8.77
N LEU A 174 15.68 -1.89 -7.83
CA LEU A 174 14.36 -1.79 -7.25
C LEU A 174 14.45 -1.44 -5.77
N VAL A 175 13.47 -0.67 -5.31
CA VAL A 175 13.33 -0.16 -3.95
C VAL A 175 11.96 -0.57 -3.43
N SER A 176 11.96 -1.42 -2.39
CA SER A 176 10.78 -1.75 -1.59
C SER A 176 10.42 -0.57 -0.71
N TRP A 177 9.66 0.37 -1.25
CA TRP A 177 9.47 1.66 -0.60
C TRP A 177 8.70 1.54 0.72
N TYR A 178 7.76 0.61 0.77
CA TYR A 178 6.97 0.33 1.96
C TYR A 178 7.86 -0.08 3.13
N GLU A 179 8.74 -1.06 2.92
CA GLU A 179 9.67 -1.53 3.97
C GLU A 179 10.61 -0.41 4.42
N HIS A 180 11.12 0.39 3.47
CA HIS A 180 11.96 1.54 3.80
C HIS A 180 11.21 2.57 4.67
N LEU A 181 9.93 2.81 4.39
CA LEU A 181 9.10 3.76 5.14
C LEU A 181 8.83 3.26 6.57
N ILE A 182 8.35 2.02 6.72
CA ILE A 182 8.04 1.43 8.02
C ILE A 182 9.29 1.31 8.88
N ARG A 183 10.40 0.77 8.34
CA ARG A 183 11.68 0.68 9.06
C ARG A 183 12.17 2.06 9.51
N THR A 184 12.02 3.08 8.67
CA THR A 184 12.42 4.45 9.03
C THR A 184 11.54 5.00 10.16
N ALA A 185 10.23 4.75 10.12
CA ALA A 185 9.31 5.16 11.17
C ALA A 185 9.66 4.53 12.53
N ASP A 186 10.00 3.23 12.54
CA ASP A 186 10.41 2.49 13.74
C ASP A 186 11.75 2.97 14.30
N GLU A 187 12.75 3.23 13.47
CA GLU A 187 14.05 3.72 13.91
C GLU A 187 13.98 5.15 14.46
N MET A 188 13.16 6.02 13.84
CA MET A 188 12.88 7.37 14.35
C MET A 188 12.10 7.34 15.67
N ARG A 189 11.46 6.23 16.03
CA ARG A 189 10.87 6.02 17.36
C ARG A 189 11.93 5.67 18.40
N ALA A 190 12.89 4.82 18.06
CA ALA A 190 13.94 4.40 18.99
C ALA A 190 14.94 5.53 19.36
N SER A 191 14.95 6.63 18.59
CA SER A 191 15.87 7.75 18.76
C SER A 191 15.30 8.91 19.60
N CYS A 192 14.06 8.80 20.09
CA CYS A 192 13.39 9.74 20.99
C CYS A 192 13.35 9.17 22.42
#